data_AF-A0A7Y3DRX3-F1
#
_entry.id   AF-A0A7Y3DRX3-F1
#
_cell.length_a   1.000
_cell.length_b   1.000
_cell.length_c   1.000
_cell.angle_alpha   90.00
_cell.angle_beta   90.00
_cell.angle_gamma   90.00
#
_symmetry.space_group_name_H-M   'P 1'
#
loop_
_entity.id
_entity.type
_entity.pdbx_description
1 polymer ?
#
loop_
_entity_poly.entity_id
_entity_poly.type
_entity_poly.pdbx_seq_one_letter_code
_entity_poly.pdbx_strand_id
1 'polypeptide(L)'
;MSYKLITIENADGPFQMVFQRIMRMVPDRDKDDKNLQRLLAFRLKIDGEAALSEYLIRKIRETIKCAYTGSLYDFLKNDLLEKECRPDEEDTEPPGAA
;
A
#
# COMPACT_ATOMS: atom_id res chain seq x y z
N MET A 1 -12.62 27.29 10.64
CA MET A 1 -11.36 26.55 10.41
C MET A 1 -11.66 25.38 9.49
N SER A 2 -11.79 25.62 8.17
CA SER A 2 -12.05 24.56 7.20
C SER A 2 -10.72 23.90 6.85
N TYR A 3 -10.47 22.73 7.43
CA TYR A 3 -9.45 21.83 6.93
C TYR A 3 -9.81 21.56 5.47
N LYS A 4 -9.03 22.12 4.55
CA LYS A 4 -9.13 21.88 3.11
C LYS A 4 -9.00 20.38 2.92
N LEU A 5 -10.15 19.69 2.90
CA LEU A 5 -10.31 18.33 2.41
C LEU A 5 -9.57 18.31 1.07
N ILE A 6 -8.43 17.63 1.10
CA ILE A 6 -7.37 17.78 0.14
C ILE A 6 -7.97 17.40 -1.21
N THR A 7 -8.15 18.39 -2.07
CA THR A 7 -8.58 18.21 -3.46
C THR A 7 -7.37 17.69 -4.24
N ILE A 8 -6.92 16.49 -3.89
CA ILE A 8 -5.85 15.76 -4.57
C ILE A 8 -6.23 15.52 -6.03
N GLU A 9 -7.54 15.43 -6.29
CA GLU A 9 -8.14 15.29 -7.62
C GLU A 9 -7.78 16.44 -8.58
N ASN A 10 -7.32 17.59 -8.07
CA ASN A 10 -6.92 18.77 -8.86
C ASN A 10 -5.42 19.13 -8.71
N ALA A 11 -4.59 18.24 -8.16
CA ALA A 11 -3.16 18.49 -8.02
C ALA A 11 -2.43 18.18 -9.33
N ASP A 12 -2.46 19.14 -10.27
CA ASP A 12 -1.73 19.06 -11.53
C ASP A 12 -0.21 19.18 -11.32
N GLY A 13 0.58 18.43 -12.11
CA GLY A 13 2.05 18.56 -12.18
C GLY A 13 2.83 17.31 -11.73
N PRO A 14 4.08 17.47 -11.23
CA PRO A 14 4.97 16.33 -10.94
C PRO A 14 4.38 15.36 -9.90
N PHE A 15 3.53 15.87 -8.99
CA PHE A 15 2.81 15.07 -8.02
C PHE A 15 1.91 14.01 -8.67
N GLN A 16 1.18 14.36 -9.73
CA GLN A 16 0.29 13.44 -10.44
C GLN A 16 1.08 12.31 -11.12
N MET A 17 2.23 12.63 -11.73
CA MET A 17 3.10 11.61 -12.34
C MET A 17 3.63 10.63 -11.32
N VAL A 18 4.06 11.13 -10.16
CA VAL A 18 4.56 10.28 -9.07
C VAL A 18 3.42 9.43 -8.49
N PHE A 19 2.25 10.02 -8.27
CA PHE A 19 1.08 9.28 -7.80
C PHE A 19 0.69 8.16 -8.77
N GLN A 20 0.71 8.41 -10.08
CA GLN A 20 0.47 7.37 -11.09
C GLN A 20 1.51 6.23 -11.03
N ARG A 21 2.77 6.52 -10.69
CA ARG A 21 3.78 5.47 -10.47
C ARG A 21 3.47 4.64 -9.24
N ILE A 22 3.09 5.28 -8.14
CA ILE A 22 2.64 4.60 -6.91
C ILE A 22 1.44 3.70 -7.21
N MET A 23 0.45 4.19 -7.96
CA MET A 23 -0.73 3.41 -8.35
C MET A 23 -0.42 2.19 -9.22
N ARG A 24 0.74 2.13 -9.89
CA ARG A 24 1.18 0.91 -10.60
C ARG A 24 1.60 -0.23 -9.67
N MET A 25 1.98 0.09 -8.42
CA MET A 25 2.33 -0.92 -7.42
C MET A 25 1.10 -1.52 -6.76
N VAL A 26 -0.02 -0.81 -6.76
CA VAL A 26 -1.29 -1.26 -6.18
C VAL A 26 -1.87 -2.42 -7.01
N PRO A 27 -2.38 -3.51 -6.40
CA PRO A 27 -3.06 -4.59 -7.11
C PRO A 27 -4.26 -4.09 -7.92
N ASP A 28 -4.48 -4.64 -9.12
CA ASP A 28 -5.54 -4.17 -10.03
C ASP A 28 -6.93 -4.10 -9.39
N ARG A 29 -7.26 -5.07 -8.54
CA ARG A 29 -8.55 -5.15 -7.83
C ARG A 29 -8.82 -3.96 -6.91
N ASP A 30 -7.77 -3.30 -6.41
CA ASP A 30 -7.83 -2.21 -5.44
C ASP A 30 -7.55 -0.84 -6.10
N LYS A 31 -7.15 -0.80 -7.38
CA LYS A 31 -6.73 0.45 -8.05
C LYS A 31 -7.82 1.51 -8.11
N ASP A 32 -9.09 1.12 -8.20
CA ASP A 32 -10.22 2.04 -8.32
C ASP A 32 -10.82 2.45 -6.97
N ASP A 33 -10.31 1.92 -5.85
CA ASP A 33 -10.76 2.31 -4.52
C ASP A 33 -10.36 3.76 -4.20
N LYS A 34 -11.36 4.64 -4.10
CA LYS A 34 -11.19 6.07 -3.80
C LYS A 34 -10.60 6.32 -2.42
N ASN A 35 -10.86 5.47 -1.44
CA ASN A 35 -10.30 5.62 -0.10
C ASN A 35 -8.81 5.25 -0.11
N LEU A 36 -8.44 4.18 -0.81
CA LEU A 36 -7.04 3.82 -1.02
C LEU A 36 -6.29 4.93 -1.77
N GLN A 37 -6.84 5.42 -2.89
CA GLN A 37 -6.24 6.51 -3.67
C GLN A 37 -5.97 7.74 -2.80
N ARG A 38 -6.94 8.13 -1.96
CA ARG A 38 -6.81 9.28 -1.03
C ARG A 38 -5.74 9.02 0.03
N LEU A 39 -5.70 7.82 0.61
CA LEU A 39 -4.70 7.44 1.60
C LEU A 39 -3.29 7.51 1.01
N LEU A 40 -3.07 6.90 -0.16
CA LEU A 40 -1.76 6.86 -0.80
C LEU A 40 -1.32 8.24 -1.24
N ALA A 41 -2.22 9.07 -1.77
CA ALA A 41 -1.87 10.43 -2.13
C ALA A 41 -1.56 11.31 -0.90
N PHE A 42 -2.26 11.11 0.21
CA PHE A 42 -1.94 11.75 1.48
C PHE A 42 -0.55 11.35 1.98
N ARG A 43 -0.26 10.04 2.01
CA ARG A 43 1.06 9.51 2.40
C ARG A 43 2.16 9.99 1.47
N LEU A 44 1.91 10.01 0.16
CA LEU A 44 2.88 10.49 -0.84
C LEU A 44 3.28 11.94 -0.57
N LYS A 45 2.31 12.78 -0.19
CA LYS A 45 2.55 14.19 0.11
C LYS A 45 3.37 14.40 1.39
N ILE A 46 3.21 13.53 2.39
CA ILE A 46 3.87 13.66 3.69
C ILE A 46 5.23 12.97 3.70
N ASP A 47 5.27 11.72 3.24
CA ASP A 47 6.41 10.83 3.36
C ASP A 47 7.32 10.88 2.10
N GLY A 48 6.77 11.27 0.96
CA GLY A 48 7.48 11.29 -0.33
C GLY A 48 7.45 9.94 -1.07
N GLU A 49 7.90 9.95 -2.33
CA GLU A 49 7.84 8.80 -3.25
C GLU A 49 8.62 7.59 -2.73
N ALA A 50 9.86 7.81 -2.29
CA ALA A 50 10.77 6.73 -1.89
C ALA A 50 10.24 5.97 -0.68
N ALA A 51 9.88 6.68 0.39
CA ALA A 51 9.37 6.08 1.62
C ALA A 51 8.02 5.36 1.40
N LEU A 52 7.12 5.95 0.61
CA LEU A 52 5.84 5.31 0.29
C LEU A 52 6.03 4.06 -0.57
N SER A 53 6.95 4.09 -1.54
CA SER A 53 7.24 2.93 -2.40
C SER A 53 7.78 1.77 -1.58
N GLU A 54 8.74 2.01 -0.70
CA GLU A 54 9.28 0.98 0.19
C GLU A 54 8.20 0.42 1.13
N TYR A 55 7.39 1.30 1.72
CA TYR A 55 6.26 0.91 2.55
C TYR A 55 5.27 0.00 1.79
N LEU A 56 4.87 0.37 0.57
CA LEU A 56 3.95 -0.42 -0.25
C LEU A 56 4.53 -1.78 -0.63
N ILE A 57 5.80 -1.84 -1.04
CA ILE A 57 6.46 -3.11 -1.36
C ILE A 57 6.40 -4.06 -0.16
N ARG A 58 6.72 -3.56 1.03
CA ARG A 58 6.66 -4.37 2.26
C ARG A 58 5.23 -4.85 2.54
N LYS A 59 4.25 -3.95 2.48
CA LYS A 59 2.85 -4.26 2.79
C LYS A 59 2.21 -5.22 1.79
N ILE A 60 2.47 -5.05 0.50
CA ILE A 60 1.98 -5.97 -0.52
C ILE A 60 2.57 -7.36 -0.33
N ARG A 61 3.88 -7.47 -0.03
CA ARG A 61 4.50 -8.75 0.29
C ARG A 61 3.86 -9.40 1.52
N GLU A 62 3.58 -8.63 2.56
CA GLU A 62 2.85 -9.12 3.72
C GLU A 62 1.46 -9.63 3.30
N THR A 63 0.65 -8.85 2.58
CA THR A 63 -0.68 -9.32 2.15
C THR A 63 -0.65 -10.63 1.37
N ILE A 64 0.38 -10.85 0.55
CA ILE A 64 0.58 -12.10 -0.18
C ILE A 64 0.94 -13.24 0.78
N LYS A 65 1.90 -13.03 1.68
CA LYS A 65 2.30 -14.01 2.70
C LYS A 65 1.12 -14.41 3.61
N CYS A 66 0.28 -13.45 3.99
CA CYS A 66 -0.89 -13.68 4.83
C CYS A 66 -2.10 -14.28 4.09
N ALA A 67 -1.99 -14.49 2.76
CA ALA A 67 -3.13 -14.82 1.89
C ALA A 67 -4.34 -13.90 2.13
N TYR A 68 -4.10 -12.60 2.38
CA TYR A 68 -5.15 -11.67 2.77
C TYR A 68 -6.13 -11.40 1.61
N THR A 69 -7.41 -11.66 1.86
CA THR A 69 -8.48 -11.58 0.86
C THR A 69 -9.30 -10.28 0.92
N GLY A 70 -9.08 -9.44 1.94
CA GLY A 70 -9.77 -8.15 2.08
C GLY A 70 -9.18 -7.04 1.21
N SER A 71 -9.69 -5.81 1.41
CA SER A 71 -9.24 -4.64 0.66
C SER A 71 -7.86 -4.17 1.12
N LEU A 72 -7.01 -3.74 0.18
CA LEU A 72 -5.70 -3.20 0.55
C LEU A 72 -5.86 -1.93 1.43
N TYR A 73 -6.92 -1.15 1.23
CA TYR A 73 -7.22 0.00 2.08
C TYR A 73 -7.40 -0.41 3.55
N ASP A 74 -8.21 -1.43 3.83
CA ASP A 74 -8.46 -1.88 5.20
C ASP A 74 -7.21 -2.47 5.85
N PHE A 75 -6.37 -3.14 5.06
CA PHE A 75 -5.08 -3.64 5.50
C PHE A 75 -4.14 -2.48 5.91
N LEU A 76 -3.97 -1.48 5.04
CA LEU A 76 -3.07 -0.35 5.29
C LEU A 76 -3.59 0.62 6.37
N LYS A 77 -4.91 0.67 6.56
CA LYS A 77 -5.55 1.52 7.57
C LYS A 77 -5.41 0.92 8.98
N ASN A 78 -5.39 -0.40 9.10
CA ASN A 78 -5.48 -1.09 10.39
C ASN A 78 -4.19 -1.86 10.71
N ASP A 79 -3.32 -1.28 11.53
CA ASP A 79 -2.12 -1.95 12.08
C ASP A 79 -2.46 -3.21 12.92
N LEU A 80 -3.73 -3.41 13.30
CA LEU A 80 -4.18 -4.59 14.03
C LEU A 80 -4.25 -5.85 13.14
N LEU A 81 -4.57 -5.73 11.85
CA LEU A 81 -4.60 -6.85 10.92
C LEU A 81 -3.19 -7.36 10.59
N GLU A 82 -2.19 -6.47 10.62
CA GLU A 82 -0.78 -6.83 10.50
C GLU A 82 -0.32 -7.73 11.66
N LYS A 83 -0.88 -7.56 12.86
CA LYS A 83 -0.57 -8.40 14.03
C LYS A 83 -1.19 -9.80 13.95
N GLU A 84 -2.29 -9.96 13.22
CA GLU A 84 -2.93 -11.26 13.03
C GLU A 84 -2.23 -12.09 11.95
N CYS A 85 -1.54 -11.44 11.03
CA CYS A 85 -0.63 -12.12 10.12
C CYS A 85 0.60 -12.59 10.88
N ARG A 86 0.51 -13.79 11.47
CA ARG A 86 1.70 -14.52 11.89
C ARG A 86 2.43 -14.92 10.61
N PRO A 87 3.67 -14.45 10.38
CA PRO A 87 4.51 -15.16 9.44
C PRO A 87 4.62 -16.57 10.00
N ASP A 88 4.18 -17.57 9.24
CA ASP A 88 4.69 -18.91 9.49
C ASP A 88 6.22 -18.77 9.41
N GLU A 89 6.90 -19.06 10.53
CA GLU A 89 8.36 -19.21 10.58
C GLU A 89 8.73 -20.45 9.77
N GLU A 90 8.57 -20.41 8.45
CA GLU A 90 9.08 -21.45 7.56
C GLU A 90 9.53 -20.79 6.24
N ASP A 91 10.59 -19.99 6.35
CA ASP A 91 11.66 -20.00 5.32
C ASP A 91 12.43 -21.33 5.45
N THR A 92 11.74 -22.47 5.40
CA THR A 92 12.39 -23.77 5.25
C THR A 92 12.81 -23.82 3.79
N GLU A 93 14.08 -23.52 3.54
CA GLU A 93 14.75 -23.78 2.26
C GLU A 93 14.31 -25.16 1.75
N PRO A 94 13.91 -25.31 0.47
CA PRO A 94 13.51 -26.61 -0.05
C PRO A 94 14.70 -27.57 0.14
N PRO A 95 14.51 -28.74 0.78
CA PRO A 95 15.63 -29.65 0.99
C PRO A 95 16.15 -30.04 -0.39
N GLY A 96 17.41 -29.66 -0.65
CA GLY A 96 18.12 -30.05 -1.85
C GLY A 96 18.01 -31.57 -2.00
N ALA A 97 17.44 -32.00 -3.12
CA ALA A 97 17.38 -33.41 -3.48
C ALA A 97 18.79 -33.99 -3.48
N ALA A 98 19.08 -34.85 -2.51
CA ALA A 98 20.27 -35.69 -2.47
C ALA A 98 20.00 -37.02 -3.19
#